data_AF-A0A9E2DJ19-F1
#
_entry.id   AF-A0A9E2DJ19-F1
#
_cell.length_a   1.000
_cell.length_b   1.000
_cell.length_c   1.000
_cell.angle_alpha   90.00
_cell.angle_beta   90.00
_cell.angle_gamma   90.00
#
_symmetry.space_group_name_H-M   'P 1'
#
loop_
_entity.id
_entity.type
_entity.pdbx_description
1 polymer ?
#
loop_
_entity_poly.entity_id
_entity_poly.type
_entity_poly.pdbx_seq_one_letter_code
_entity_poly.pdbx_strand_id
1 'polypeptide(L)'
;GIASRIEALFIIPLFALSASIGPFVGQNWGADRHDRANSAMMLSFKYSLAWGAFVALLLVIFRQDIASLFDDNPTVITVAATYLLVVPVSYGAWGVLMMSSAIFNSLGKPISSTIMSLVRMFVIYIPLAFAGKALFGLSGIFAAAAVSNVLMGLIAYTWNRKTYQGM
;
A
#
# COMPACT_ATOMS: atom_id res chain seq x y z
N GLY A 1 -15.44 -3.62 8.57
CA GLY A 1 -15.49 -4.68 9.60
C GLY A 1 -14.35 -4.51 10.58
N ILE A 2 -14.04 -5.54 11.36
CA ILE A 2 -12.92 -5.51 12.32
C ILE A 2 -11.55 -5.50 11.64
N ALA A 3 -11.35 -6.36 10.63
CA ALA A 3 -10.11 -6.41 9.85
C ALA A 3 -9.72 -5.04 9.25
N SER A 4 -10.69 -4.27 8.73
CA SER A 4 -10.45 -2.93 8.20
C SER A 4 -10.10 -1.90 9.27
N ARG A 5 -10.55 -2.07 10.53
CA ARG A 5 -10.16 -1.20 11.65
C ARG A 5 -8.72 -1.48 12.06
N ILE A 6 -8.35 -2.76 12.16
CA ILE A 6 -6.98 -3.20 12.43
C ILE A 6 -6.05 -2.70 11.33
N GLU A 7 -6.42 -2.89 10.06
CA GLU A 7 -5.68 -2.36 8.91
C GLU A 7 -5.46 -0.85 9.03
N ALA A 8 -6.52 -0.07 9.32
CA ALA A 8 -6.40 1.37 9.42
C ALA A 8 -5.32 1.80 10.43
N LEU A 9 -5.23 1.13 11.59
CA LEU A 9 -4.21 1.41 12.60
C LEU A 9 -2.78 1.27 12.06
N PHE A 10 -2.51 0.20 11.31
CA PHE A 10 -1.16 -0.07 10.79
C PHE A 10 -0.81 0.74 9.54
N ILE A 11 -1.81 1.26 8.82
CA ILE A 11 -1.59 2.08 7.62
C ILE A 11 -1.43 3.57 7.96
N ILE A 12 -1.87 4.03 9.14
CA ILE A 12 -1.72 5.44 9.58
C ILE A 12 -0.29 5.99 9.39
N PRO A 13 0.80 5.28 9.76
CA PRO A 13 2.16 5.77 9.52
C PRO A 13 2.48 5.98 8.04
N LEU A 14 1.93 5.14 7.15
CA LEU A 14 2.09 5.30 5.70
C LEU A 14 1.26 6.49 5.20
N PHE A 15 0.05 6.73 5.72
CA PHE A 15 -0.70 7.95 5.42
C PHE A 15 0.04 9.22 5.86
N ALA A 16 0.60 9.22 7.08
CA ALA A 16 1.36 10.34 7.61
C ALA A 16 2.60 10.64 6.76
N LEU A 17 3.34 9.60 6.36
CA LEU A 17 4.46 9.75 5.44
C LEU A 17 4.00 10.28 4.07
N SER A 18 2.88 9.79 3.55
CA SER A 18 2.31 10.22 2.26
C SER A 18 1.94 11.70 2.26
N ALA A 19 1.37 12.19 3.36
CA ALA A 19 1.02 13.60 3.53
C ALA A 19 2.27 14.49 3.61
N SER A 20 3.39 13.96 4.11
CA SER A 20 4.63 14.70 4.33
C SER A 20 5.55 14.70 3.10
N ILE A 21 5.63 13.58 2.38
CA ILE A 21 6.58 13.41 1.27
C ILE A 21 6.26 14.31 0.09
N GLY A 22 4.98 14.55 -0.19
CA GLY A 22 4.53 15.38 -1.31
C GLY A 22 5.08 16.81 -1.24
N PRO A 23 4.76 17.58 -0.17
CA PRO A 23 5.29 18.92 0.03
C PRO A 23 6.82 18.97 0.04
N PHE A 24 7.48 18.03 0.73
CA PHE A 24 8.94 17.99 0.80
C PHE A 24 9.56 17.85 -0.60
N VAL A 25 9.06 16.90 -1.39
CA VAL A 25 9.51 16.68 -2.77
C VAL A 25 9.21 17.88 -3.65
N GLY A 26 7.98 18.41 -3.60
CA GLY A 26 7.58 19.56 -4.41
C GLY A 26 8.42 20.81 -4.13
N GLN A 27 8.72 21.10 -2.86
CA GLN A 27 9.57 22.22 -2.48
C GLN A 27 11.02 22.06 -2.94
N ASN A 28 11.61 20.88 -2.76
CA ASN A 28 13.00 20.65 -3.23
C ASN A 28 13.08 20.65 -4.75
N TRP A 29 12.06 20.11 -5.43
CA TRP A 29 11.98 20.13 -6.88
C TRP A 29 11.88 21.56 -7.43
N GLY A 30 11.02 22.40 -6.86
CA GLY A 30 10.88 23.80 -7.27
C GLY A 30 12.08 24.69 -6.92
N ALA A 31 13.01 24.19 -6.09
CA ALA A 31 14.25 24.88 -5.72
C ALA A 31 15.50 24.29 -6.41
N ASP A 32 15.32 23.52 -7.48
CA ASP A 32 16.37 22.83 -8.25
C ASP A 32 17.24 21.86 -7.42
N ARG A 33 16.74 21.41 -6.26
CA ARG A 33 17.40 20.42 -5.38
C ARG A 33 16.91 19.00 -5.69
N HIS A 34 17.07 18.57 -6.93
CA HIS A 34 16.59 17.27 -7.42
C HIS A 34 17.24 16.08 -6.69
N ASP A 35 18.48 16.24 -6.26
CA ASP A 35 19.23 15.27 -5.44
C ASP A 35 18.51 14.96 -4.12
N ARG A 36 18.02 16.00 -3.44
CA ARG A 36 17.27 15.88 -2.18
C ARG A 36 15.89 15.30 -2.41
N ALA A 37 15.20 15.72 -3.48
CA ALA A 37 13.89 15.17 -3.85
C ALA A 37 13.97 13.66 -4.14
N ASN A 38 14.96 13.23 -4.95
CA ASN A 38 15.17 11.82 -5.27
C ASN A 38 15.57 11.00 -4.02
N SER A 39 16.44 11.55 -3.17
CA SER A 39 16.83 10.90 -1.92
C SER A 39 15.64 10.69 -0.97
N ALA A 40 14.78 11.69 -0.84
CA ALA A 40 13.57 11.59 -0.03
C ALA A 40 12.57 10.59 -0.61
N MET A 41 12.35 10.59 -1.93
CA MET A 41 11.54 9.57 -2.60
C MET A 41 12.05 8.17 -2.26
N MET A 42 13.34 7.92 -2.46
CA MET A 42 13.93 6.60 -2.20
C MET A 42 13.84 6.19 -0.73
N LEU A 43 14.05 7.12 0.18
CA LEU A 43 13.92 6.88 1.61
C LEU A 43 12.46 6.54 1.97
N SER A 44 11.48 7.24 1.40
CA SER A 44 10.05 7.00 1.64
C SER A 44 9.62 5.60 1.16
N PHE A 45 10.15 5.14 0.02
CA PHE A 45 9.89 3.79 -0.49
C PHE A 45 10.52 2.72 0.41
N LYS A 46 11.78 2.90 0.82
CA LYS A 46 12.46 1.98 1.75
C LYS A 46 11.71 1.90 3.08
N TYR A 47 11.30 3.05 3.63
CA TYR A 47 10.51 3.09 4.86
C TYR A 47 9.19 2.35 4.70
N SER A 48 8.47 2.58 3.59
CA SER A 48 7.20 1.91 3.32
C SER A 48 7.35 0.39 3.30
N LEU A 49 8.39 -0.12 2.61
CA LEU A 49 8.68 -1.55 2.55
C LEU A 49 9.09 -2.13 3.90
N ALA A 50 9.97 -1.44 4.65
CA ALA A 50 10.41 -1.87 5.96
C ALA A 50 9.25 -1.90 6.97
N TRP A 51 8.42 -0.86 6.99
CA TRP A 51 7.22 -0.80 7.82
C TRP A 51 6.23 -1.89 7.45
N GLY A 52 5.97 -2.08 6.15
CA GLY A 52 5.09 -3.15 5.67
C GLY A 52 5.58 -4.54 6.06
N ALA A 53 6.88 -4.81 5.96
CA ALA A 53 7.48 -6.08 6.37
C ALA A 53 7.37 -6.30 7.89
N PHE A 54 7.61 -5.26 8.69
CA PHE A 54 7.43 -5.29 10.14
C PHE A 54 5.97 -5.61 10.51
N VAL A 55 5.01 -4.90 9.91
CA VAL A 55 3.57 -5.11 10.16
C VAL A 55 3.15 -6.51 9.70
N ALA A 56 3.62 -6.96 8.55
CA ALA A 56 3.33 -8.31 8.05
C ALA A 56 3.84 -9.38 9.03
N LEU A 57 5.08 -9.27 9.51
CA LEU A 57 5.64 -10.22 10.48
C LEU A 57 4.84 -10.22 11.79
N LEU A 58 4.55 -9.04 12.32
CA LEU A 58 3.77 -8.88 13.55
C LEU A 58 2.38 -9.50 13.40
N LEU A 59 1.67 -9.20 12.32
CA LEU A 59 0.31 -9.70 12.10
C LEU A 59 0.30 -11.19 11.74
N VAL A 60 1.28 -11.71 11.02
CA VAL A 60 1.38 -13.16 10.79
C VAL A 60 1.50 -13.91 12.12
N ILE A 61 2.31 -13.42 13.07
CA ILE A 61 2.51 -14.09 14.35
C ILE A 61 1.29 -13.91 15.26
N PHE A 62 0.79 -12.68 15.44
CA PHE A 62 -0.21 -12.34 16.45
C PHE A 62 -1.63 -12.18 15.91
N ARG A 63 -1.92 -12.63 14.67
CA ARG A 63 -3.24 -12.44 14.00
C ARG A 63 -4.45 -12.86 14.85
N GLN A 64 -4.37 -13.99 15.57
CA GLN A 64 -5.51 -14.50 16.35
C GLN A 64 -5.72 -13.67 17.60
N ASP A 65 -4.64 -13.43 18.36
CA ASP A 65 -4.68 -12.61 19.57
C ASP A 65 -5.20 -11.20 19.23
N ILE A 66 -4.63 -10.56 18.20
CA ILE A 66 -5.06 -9.24 17.76
C ILE A 66 -6.52 -9.25 17.29
N ALA A 67 -6.97 -10.25 16.54
CA ALA A 67 -8.37 -10.32 16.10
C ALA A 67 -9.34 -10.49 17.28
N SER A 68 -8.96 -11.27 18.30
CA SER A 68 -9.77 -11.51 19.51
C SER A 68 -9.93 -10.26 20.40
N LEU A 69 -9.04 -9.27 20.28
CA LEU A 69 -9.19 -7.99 20.99
C LEU A 69 -10.37 -7.14 20.48
N PHE A 70 -10.93 -7.48 19.31
CA PHE A 70 -11.95 -6.65 18.65
C PHE A 70 -13.33 -7.34 18.54
N ASP A 71 -13.41 -8.65 18.77
CA ASP A 71 -14.66 -9.42 18.72
C ASP A 71 -14.48 -10.74 19.47
N ASP A 72 -15.54 -11.21 20.11
CA ASP A 72 -15.56 -12.49 20.84
C ASP A 72 -16.10 -13.65 20.00
N ASN A 73 -16.69 -13.39 18.83
CA ASN A 73 -17.26 -14.42 17.97
C ASN A 73 -16.15 -15.20 17.23
N PRO A 74 -16.00 -16.52 17.47
CA PRO A 74 -14.93 -17.33 16.87
C PRO A 74 -14.93 -17.33 15.34
N THR A 75 -16.11 -17.22 14.72
CA THR A 75 -16.24 -17.17 13.26
C THR A 75 -15.67 -15.86 12.71
N VAL A 76 -15.96 -14.75 13.36
CA VAL A 76 -15.47 -13.42 12.97
C VAL A 76 -13.95 -13.33 13.16
N ILE A 77 -13.45 -13.84 14.29
CA ILE A 77 -12.02 -13.91 14.59
C ILE A 77 -11.28 -14.72 13.52
N THR A 78 -11.80 -15.88 13.13
CA THR A 78 -11.16 -16.76 12.12
C THR A 78 -11.07 -16.07 10.76
N VAL A 79 -12.13 -15.39 10.33
CA VAL A 79 -12.14 -14.64 9.06
C VAL A 79 -11.17 -13.46 9.12
N ALA A 80 -11.16 -12.70 10.22
CA ALA A 80 -10.24 -11.59 10.41
C ALA A 80 -8.77 -12.08 10.46
N ALA A 81 -8.48 -13.17 11.17
CA ALA A 81 -7.15 -13.74 11.21
C ALA A 81 -6.66 -14.19 9.82
N THR A 82 -7.56 -14.75 8.99
CA THR A 82 -7.25 -15.10 7.60
C THR A 82 -6.90 -13.86 6.77
N TYR A 83 -7.62 -12.75 6.97
CA TYR A 83 -7.29 -11.48 6.35
C TYR A 83 -5.90 -10.98 6.78
N LEU A 84 -5.63 -10.96 8.09
CA LEU A 84 -4.39 -10.48 8.69
C LEU A 84 -3.17 -11.33 8.32
N LEU A 85 -3.39 -12.59 7.91
CA LEU A 85 -2.34 -13.44 7.37
C LEU A 85 -1.97 -13.05 5.93
N VAL A 86 -2.95 -12.66 5.11
CA VAL A 86 -2.79 -12.56 3.65
C VAL A 86 -2.54 -11.14 3.18
N VAL A 87 -3.33 -10.16 3.64
CA VAL A 87 -3.30 -8.81 3.07
C VAL A 87 -2.12 -7.98 3.56
N PRO A 88 -1.74 -8.00 4.86
CA PRO A 88 -0.65 -7.16 5.37
C PRO A 88 0.71 -7.36 4.72
N VAL A 89 1.00 -8.54 4.17
CA VAL A 89 2.24 -8.81 3.41
C VAL A 89 2.42 -7.85 2.23
N SER A 90 1.33 -7.24 1.75
CA SER A 90 1.30 -6.30 0.64
C SER A 90 1.33 -4.83 1.06
N TYR A 91 1.24 -4.51 2.36
CA TYR A 91 1.15 -3.13 2.84
C TYR A 91 2.36 -2.29 2.48
N GLY A 92 3.56 -2.88 2.45
CA GLY A 92 4.75 -2.15 2.04
C GLY A 92 4.66 -1.68 0.58
N ALA A 93 4.21 -2.56 -0.32
CA ALA A 93 4.01 -2.21 -1.72
C ALA A 93 2.85 -1.20 -1.91
N TRP A 94 1.80 -1.33 -1.10
CA TRP A 94 0.73 -0.33 -1.08
C TRP A 94 1.21 1.04 -0.59
N GLY A 95 2.09 1.08 0.41
CA GLY A 95 2.76 2.30 0.87
C GLY A 95 3.61 2.95 -0.24
N VAL A 96 4.35 2.16 -1.01
CA VAL A 96 5.09 2.66 -2.18
C VAL A 96 4.17 3.28 -3.22
N LEU A 97 3.01 2.68 -3.48
CA LEU A 97 1.97 3.26 -4.33
C LEU A 97 1.48 4.62 -3.77
N MET A 98 1.20 4.70 -2.47
CA MET A 98 0.78 5.95 -1.82
C MET A 98 1.84 7.06 -1.95
N MET A 99 3.10 6.73 -1.67
CA MET A 99 4.22 7.68 -1.81
C MET A 99 4.33 8.17 -3.26
N SER A 100 4.26 7.24 -4.21
CA SER A 100 4.33 7.53 -5.65
C SER A 100 3.22 8.47 -6.11
N SER A 101 1.99 8.24 -5.64
CA SER A 101 0.84 9.10 -5.90
C SER A 101 1.02 10.51 -5.33
N ALA A 102 1.46 10.63 -4.08
CA ALA A 102 1.72 11.92 -3.44
C ALA A 102 2.82 12.72 -4.16
N ILE A 103 3.88 12.03 -4.57
CA ILE A 103 4.99 12.61 -5.33
C ILE A 103 4.52 13.10 -6.70
N PHE A 104 3.80 12.28 -7.47
CA PHE A 104 3.28 12.71 -8.77
C PHE A 104 2.35 13.92 -8.66
N ASN A 105 1.46 13.93 -7.67
CA ASN A 105 0.59 15.08 -7.42
C ASN A 105 1.40 16.35 -7.14
N SER A 106 2.47 16.24 -6.37
CA SER A 106 3.32 17.37 -5.98
C SER A 106 4.23 17.87 -7.11
N LEU A 107 4.51 17.02 -8.10
CA LEU A 107 5.23 17.36 -9.33
C LEU A 107 4.32 17.86 -10.46
N GLY A 108 3.05 18.16 -10.18
CA GLY A 108 2.10 18.63 -11.20
C GLY A 108 1.65 17.55 -12.19
N LYS A 109 1.78 16.26 -11.82
CA LYS A 109 1.39 15.09 -12.64
C LYS A 109 0.23 14.29 -12.01
N PRO A 110 -0.91 14.91 -11.62
CA PRO A 110 -1.99 14.21 -10.93
C PRO A 110 -2.62 13.09 -11.77
N ILE A 111 -2.62 13.22 -13.10
CA ILE A 111 -3.14 12.19 -14.01
C ILE A 111 -2.37 10.87 -13.86
N SER A 112 -1.06 10.89 -13.63
CA SER A 112 -0.27 9.68 -13.39
C SER A 112 -0.75 8.95 -12.12
N SER A 113 -1.01 9.68 -11.04
CA SER A 113 -1.56 9.15 -9.80
C SER A 113 -2.97 8.57 -9.98
N THR A 114 -3.83 9.28 -10.72
CA THR A 114 -5.18 8.83 -11.03
C THR A 114 -5.17 7.54 -11.85
N ILE A 115 -4.34 7.46 -12.91
CA ILE A 115 -4.21 6.26 -13.73
C ILE A 115 -3.80 5.06 -12.88
N MET A 116 -2.79 5.21 -12.01
CA MET A 116 -2.35 4.13 -11.13
C MET A 116 -3.48 3.63 -10.21
N SER A 117 -4.28 4.56 -9.67
CA SER A 117 -5.40 4.23 -8.79
C SER A 117 -6.52 3.49 -9.55
N LEU A 118 -6.88 3.98 -10.75
CA LEU A 118 -7.91 3.37 -11.59
C LEU A 118 -7.49 2.00 -12.09
N VAL A 119 -6.26 1.86 -12.59
CA VAL A 119 -5.74 0.57 -13.06
C VAL A 119 -5.70 -0.44 -11.92
N ARG A 120 -5.21 -0.06 -10.74
CA ARG A 120 -5.19 -0.96 -9.57
C ARG A 120 -6.59 -1.47 -9.24
N MET A 121 -7.57 -0.58 -9.20
CA MET A 121 -8.91 -0.95 -8.76
C MET A 121 -9.70 -1.69 -9.84
N PHE A 122 -9.80 -1.13 -11.04
CA PHE A 122 -10.69 -1.63 -12.10
C PHE A 122 -10.05 -2.68 -12.99
N VAL A 123 -8.74 -2.56 -13.27
CA VAL A 123 -8.06 -3.46 -14.21
C VAL A 123 -7.43 -4.65 -13.49
N ILE A 124 -6.97 -4.46 -12.25
CA ILE A 124 -6.28 -5.52 -11.49
C ILE A 124 -7.19 -6.11 -10.42
N TYR A 125 -7.61 -5.31 -9.43
CA TYR A 125 -8.29 -5.84 -8.24
C TYR A 125 -9.65 -6.43 -8.52
N ILE A 126 -10.56 -5.71 -9.21
CA ILE A 126 -11.91 -6.21 -9.46
C ILE A 126 -11.90 -7.54 -10.23
N PRO A 127 -11.18 -7.68 -11.36
CA PRO A 127 -11.09 -8.96 -12.08
C PRO A 127 -10.49 -10.07 -11.23
N LEU A 128 -9.39 -9.81 -10.52
CA LEU A 128 -8.76 -10.80 -9.65
C LEU A 128 -9.65 -11.19 -8.48
N ALA A 129 -10.44 -10.27 -7.92
CA ALA A 129 -11.36 -10.55 -6.83
C ALA A 129 -12.53 -11.44 -7.29
N PHE A 130 -13.07 -11.19 -8.49
CA PHE A 130 -14.09 -12.06 -9.08
C PHE A 130 -13.55 -13.48 -9.33
N ALA A 131 -12.39 -13.59 -9.98
CA ALA A 131 -11.74 -14.87 -10.24
C ALA A 131 -11.35 -15.59 -8.94
N GLY A 132 -10.71 -14.88 -8.00
CA GLY A 132 -10.30 -15.38 -6.71
C GLY A 132 -11.47 -15.86 -5.86
N LYS A 133 -12.60 -15.13 -5.86
CA LYS A 133 -13.83 -15.55 -5.19
C LYS A 133 -14.36 -16.87 -5.75
N ALA A 134 -14.37 -17.02 -7.07
CA ALA A 134 -14.86 -18.24 -7.71
C ALA A 134 -13.98 -19.47 -7.41
N LEU A 135 -12.66 -19.28 -7.29
CA LEU A 135 -11.69 -20.37 -7.09
C LEU A 135 -11.44 -20.71 -5.62
N PHE A 136 -11.38 -19.72 -4.74
CA PHE A 136 -10.93 -19.86 -3.36
C PHE A 136 -11.85 -19.16 -2.33
N GLY A 137 -13.05 -18.76 -2.75
CA GLY A 137 -14.01 -18.08 -1.88
C GLY A 137 -13.45 -16.77 -1.32
N LEU A 138 -13.73 -16.50 -0.05
CA LEU A 138 -13.36 -15.24 0.60
C LEU A 138 -11.84 -15.02 0.65
N SER A 139 -11.05 -16.08 0.89
CA SER A 139 -9.58 -16.00 0.90
C SER A 139 -9.02 -15.59 -0.46
N GLY A 140 -9.68 -15.96 -1.55
CA GLY A 140 -9.31 -15.53 -2.90
C GLY A 140 -9.48 -14.03 -3.13
N ILE A 141 -10.48 -13.39 -2.48
CA ILE A 141 -10.65 -11.93 -2.51
C ILE A 141 -9.50 -11.24 -1.76
N PHE A 142 -9.08 -11.80 -0.62
CA PHE A 142 -7.96 -11.26 0.15
C PHE A 142 -6.64 -11.38 -0.63
N ALA A 143 -6.41 -12.53 -1.27
CA ALA A 143 -5.27 -12.74 -2.15
C ALA A 143 -5.29 -11.75 -3.32
N ALA A 144 -6.45 -11.50 -3.94
CA ALA A 144 -6.58 -10.50 -5.01
C ALA A 144 -6.18 -9.10 -4.56
N ALA A 145 -6.55 -8.68 -3.35
CA ALA A 145 -6.12 -7.40 -2.77
C ALA A 145 -4.60 -7.35 -2.61
N ALA A 146 -4.02 -8.39 -2.02
CA ALA A 146 -2.57 -8.49 -1.79
C ALA A 146 -1.78 -8.43 -3.11
N VAL A 147 -2.19 -9.22 -4.10
CA VAL A 147 -1.57 -9.26 -5.43
C VAL A 147 -1.68 -7.90 -6.13
N SER A 148 -2.86 -7.26 -6.05
CA SER A 148 -3.08 -5.94 -6.66
C SER A 148 -2.19 -4.86 -6.06
N ASN A 149 -2.00 -4.89 -4.73
CA ASN A 149 -1.09 -4.00 -4.02
C ASN A 149 0.36 -4.22 -4.42
N VAL A 150 0.81 -5.47 -4.50
CA VAL A 150 2.19 -5.81 -4.91
C VAL A 150 2.45 -5.38 -6.35
N LEU A 151 1.58 -5.78 -7.29
CA LEU A 151 1.73 -5.45 -8.71
C LEU A 151 1.75 -3.94 -8.92
N MET A 152 0.76 -3.22 -8.37
CA MET A 152 0.72 -1.77 -8.56
C MET A 152 1.83 -1.06 -7.80
N GLY A 153 2.26 -1.54 -6.63
CA GLY A 153 3.42 -0.99 -5.92
C GLY A 153 4.71 -1.09 -6.73
N LEU A 154 4.93 -2.21 -7.44
CA LEU A 154 6.07 -2.38 -8.35
C LEU A 154 5.98 -1.44 -9.58
N ILE A 155 4.80 -1.33 -10.19
CA ILE A 155 4.56 -0.40 -11.30
C ILE A 155 4.81 1.04 -10.83
N ALA A 156 4.28 1.41 -9.66
CA ALA A 156 4.44 2.72 -9.04
C ALA A 156 5.91 3.08 -8.83
N TYR A 157 6.68 2.16 -8.24
CA TYR A 157 8.12 2.29 -8.02
C TYR A 157 8.88 2.54 -9.33
N THR A 158 8.67 1.69 -10.33
CA THR A 158 9.37 1.77 -11.60
C THR A 158 9.00 3.03 -12.39
N TRP A 159 7.73 3.42 -12.38
CA TRP A 159 7.25 4.63 -13.04
C TRP A 159 7.84 5.89 -12.39
N ASN A 160 7.86 5.98 -11.05
CA ASN A 160 8.48 7.10 -10.37
C ASN A 160 9.98 7.18 -10.67
N ARG A 161 10.70 6.05 -10.60
CA ARG A 161 12.14 6.00 -10.92
C ARG A 161 12.45 6.49 -12.34
N LYS A 162 11.71 6.02 -13.34
CA LYS A 162 11.88 6.47 -14.72
C LYS A 162 11.59 7.95 -14.88
N THR A 163 10.56 8.45 -14.20
CA THR A 163 10.20 9.87 -14.26
C THR A 163 11.29 10.75 -13.66
N TYR A 164 11.89 10.34 -12.55
CA TYR A 164 12.99 11.07 -11.89
C TYR A 164 14.32 11.01 -12.65
N GLN A 165 14.58 9.95 -13.42
CA GLN A 165 15.82 9.80 -14.18
C GLN A 165 15.77 10.50 -15.55
N GLY A 166 14.57 10.72 -16.09
CA GLY A 166 14.37 11.39 -17.38
C GLY A 166 14.07 12.88 -17.29
N MET A 167 14.09 13.45 -16.08
CA MET A 167 13.96 14.87 -15.78
C MET A 167 15.31 15.40 -15.30
#